data_AF-A0A7S3AWI0-F1
#
_entry.id   AF-A0A7S3AWI0-F1
#
_cell.length_a   1.000
_cell.length_b   1.000
_cell.length_c   1.000
_cell.angle_alpha   90.00
_cell.angle_beta   90.00
_cell.angle_gamma   90.00
#
_symmetry.space_group_name_H-M   'P 1'
#
loop_
_entity.id
_entity.type
_entity.pdbx_description
1 polymer ?
#
loop_
_entity_poly.entity_id
_entity_poly.type
_entity_poly.pdbx_seq_one_letter_code
_entity_poly.pdbx_strand_id
1 'polypeptide(L)'
;VRSSLDVDQSVAPVDWCSPGSAAARRAVDRFCQSRLTLFGEKRNDPNSPALSDLSPYLHFGQLSAQRMALLVKAFGKGSNVAAVDAFLEESIVRRELADNYCFYQPRYDSLDGAAGWARESLQLHAADKREHVYTMEQLEAAKSHEDIWNAAQRQMVATGKMHGFMRMYWAKKILEW
;
A
#
# COMPACT_ATOMS: atom_id res chain seq x y z
N VAL A 1 15.23 -23.14 -12.26
CA VAL A 1 14.83 -21.78 -11.79
C VAL A 1 13.77 -21.87 -10.70
N ARG A 2 12.58 -22.45 -10.92
CA ARG A 2 11.58 -22.56 -9.82
C ARG A 2 12.00 -23.49 -8.68
N SER A 3 12.63 -24.62 -8.98
CA SER A 3 13.12 -25.59 -7.98
C SER A 3 14.34 -25.11 -7.18
N SER A 4 14.94 -23.97 -7.56
CA SER A 4 16.13 -23.40 -6.89
C SER A 4 15.80 -22.19 -6.02
N LEU A 5 14.52 -21.81 -5.94
CA LEU A 5 14.06 -20.71 -5.08
C LEU A 5 13.46 -21.32 -3.82
N ASP A 6 13.96 -20.91 -2.66
CA ASP A 6 13.36 -21.21 -1.37
C ASP A 6 12.21 -20.22 -1.14
N VAL A 7 11.01 -20.64 -1.52
CA VAL A 7 9.79 -19.83 -1.49
C VAL A 7 8.67 -20.64 -0.86
N ASP A 8 7.98 -20.02 0.10
CA ASP A 8 6.82 -20.60 0.75
C ASP A 8 5.72 -20.93 -0.28
N GLN A 9 5.53 -22.23 -0.53
CA GLN A 9 4.53 -22.74 -1.47
C GLN A 9 3.12 -22.78 -0.88
N SER A 10 2.94 -22.47 0.41
CA SER A 10 1.62 -22.37 1.03
C SER A 10 0.86 -21.12 0.58
N VAL A 11 1.58 -20.10 0.10
CA VAL A 11 0.99 -18.85 -0.41
C VAL A 11 0.51 -19.03 -1.85
N ALA A 12 -0.81 -19.03 -2.04
CA ALA A 12 -1.42 -19.16 -3.34
C ALA A 12 -1.23 -17.89 -4.22
N PRO A 13 -1.19 -18.02 -5.55
CA PRO A 13 -1.27 -16.88 -6.45
C PRO A 13 -2.58 -16.11 -6.28
N VAL A 14 -2.53 -14.79 -6.46
CA VAL A 14 -3.74 -13.95 -6.52
C VAL A 14 -4.53 -14.20 -7.80
N ASP A 15 -5.85 -14.10 -7.74
CA ASP A 15 -6.78 -14.37 -8.84
C ASP A 15 -7.34 -13.09 -9.51
N TRP A 16 -7.28 -11.95 -8.83
CA TRP A 16 -7.88 -10.69 -9.28
C TRP A 16 -7.00 -9.88 -10.25
N CYS A 17 -5.71 -10.22 -10.40
CA CYS A 17 -4.82 -9.57 -11.37
C CYS A 17 -3.96 -10.58 -12.15
N SER A 18 -3.92 -10.43 -13.48
CA SER A 18 -2.96 -11.15 -14.31
C SER A 18 -1.61 -10.43 -14.32
N PRO A 19 -0.46 -11.13 -14.25
CA PRO A 19 0.85 -10.50 -14.31
C PRO A 19 1.25 -10.09 -15.73
N GLY A 20 2.32 -9.31 -15.84
CA GLY A 20 3.00 -8.96 -17.10
C GLY A 20 2.64 -7.58 -17.64
N SER A 21 3.52 -7.02 -18.47
CA SER A 21 3.41 -5.65 -18.98
C SER A 21 2.14 -5.38 -19.78
N ALA A 22 1.67 -6.37 -20.56
CA ALA A 22 0.41 -6.27 -21.29
C ALA A 22 -0.80 -6.16 -20.33
N ALA A 23 -0.80 -6.93 -19.24
CA ALA A 23 -1.85 -6.85 -18.23
C ALA A 23 -1.78 -5.54 -17.45
N ALA A 24 -0.57 -5.08 -17.12
CA ALA A 24 -0.34 -3.80 -16.46
C ALA A 24 -0.87 -2.61 -17.28
N ARG A 25 -0.63 -2.61 -18.60
CA ARG A 25 -1.18 -1.59 -19.50
C ARG A 25 -2.72 -1.59 -19.47
N ARG A 26 -3.34 -2.76 -19.59
CA ARG A 26 -4.81 -2.88 -19.50
C ARG A 26 -5.34 -2.41 -18.14
N ALA A 27 -4.59 -2.63 -17.05
CA ALA A 27 -4.97 -2.15 -15.73
C ALA A 27 -4.95 -0.62 -15.64
N VAL A 28 -3.97 0.05 -16.27
CA VAL A 28 -3.96 1.52 -16.39
C VAL A 28 -5.19 2.01 -17.15
N ASP A 29 -5.48 1.40 -18.30
CA ASP A 29 -6.62 1.81 -19.14
C ASP A 29 -7.95 1.66 -18.37
N ARG A 30 -8.15 0.53 -17.65
CA ARG A 30 -9.33 0.32 -16.79
C ARG A 30 -9.43 1.33 -15.65
N PHE A 31 -8.31 1.65 -14.99
CA PHE A 31 -8.30 2.66 -13.94
C PHE A 31 -8.75 4.01 -14.47
N CYS A 32 -8.15 4.46 -15.58
CA CYS A 32 -8.49 5.71 -16.24
C CYS A 32 -9.97 5.79 -16.62
N GLN A 33 -10.50 4.73 -17.26
CA GLN A 33 -11.86 4.72 -17.79
C GLN A 33 -12.96 4.67 -16.73
N SER A 34 -12.70 4.01 -15.59
CA SER A 34 -13.78 3.65 -14.65
C SER A 34 -13.63 4.22 -13.24
N ARG A 35 -12.41 4.58 -12.83
CA ARG A 35 -12.10 4.82 -11.41
C ARG A 35 -11.33 6.10 -11.15
N LEU A 36 -10.62 6.63 -12.14
CA LEU A 36 -9.84 7.87 -12.00
C LEU A 36 -10.71 9.03 -11.52
N THR A 37 -11.94 9.18 -12.02
CA THR A 37 -12.90 10.21 -11.60
C THR A 37 -13.20 10.15 -10.10
N LEU A 38 -13.24 8.94 -9.53
CA LEU A 38 -13.51 8.69 -8.11
C LEU A 38 -12.27 8.91 -7.24
N PHE A 39 -11.06 8.83 -7.81
CA PHE A 39 -9.82 8.76 -7.05
C PHE A 39 -9.64 9.95 -6.10
N GLY A 40 -9.88 11.18 -6.58
CA GLY A 40 -9.68 12.38 -5.78
C GLY A 40 -10.48 12.39 -4.48
N GLU A 41 -11.77 12.02 -4.55
CA GLU A 41 -12.69 12.09 -3.41
C GLU A 41 -12.75 10.78 -2.61
N LYS A 42 -12.57 9.64 -3.26
CA LYS A 42 -12.91 8.32 -2.70
C LYS A 42 -11.72 7.40 -2.43
N ARG A 43 -10.47 7.80 -2.73
CA ARG A 43 -9.27 6.97 -2.45
C ARG A 43 -9.08 6.58 -0.98
N ASN A 44 -9.71 7.31 -0.06
CA ASN A 44 -9.65 7.04 1.38
C ASN A 44 -10.83 6.22 1.89
N ASP A 45 -11.83 5.93 1.05
CA ASP A 45 -12.97 5.08 1.42
C ASP A 45 -12.66 3.61 1.05
N PRO A 46 -12.38 2.73 2.03
CA PRO A 46 -12.06 1.33 1.75
C PRO A 46 -13.23 0.53 1.15
N ASN A 47 -14.44 1.08 1.15
CA ASN A 47 -15.61 0.47 0.51
C ASN A 47 -15.80 0.95 -0.94
N SER A 48 -15.00 1.90 -1.41
CA SER A 48 -15.07 2.43 -2.76
C SER A 48 -14.02 1.79 -3.68
N PRO A 49 -14.37 1.39 -4.91
CA PRO A 49 -13.42 0.90 -5.89
C PRO A 49 -12.66 2.07 -6.55
N ALA A 50 -12.06 2.98 -5.78
CA ALA A 50 -11.44 4.20 -6.29
C ALA A 50 -9.96 4.05 -6.65
N LEU A 51 -9.26 3.05 -6.09
CA LEU A 51 -7.83 2.87 -6.29
C LEU A 51 -7.48 2.28 -7.67
N SER A 52 -6.23 2.48 -8.09
CA SER A 52 -5.76 2.04 -9.41
C SER A 52 -5.43 0.55 -9.52
N ASP A 53 -5.14 -0.09 -8.38
CA ASP A 53 -4.60 -1.44 -8.28
C ASP A 53 -3.30 -1.68 -9.05
N LEU A 54 -2.51 -0.61 -9.28
CA LEU A 54 -1.28 -0.69 -10.05
C LEU A 54 -0.04 -1.09 -9.23
N SER A 55 -0.14 -1.11 -7.91
CA SER A 55 1.02 -1.37 -7.03
C SER A 55 1.74 -2.70 -7.30
N PRO A 56 1.07 -3.84 -7.59
CA PRO A 56 1.79 -5.09 -7.89
C PRO A 56 2.63 -4.96 -9.18
N TYR A 57 2.09 -4.30 -10.21
CA TYR A 57 2.79 -4.10 -11.48
C TYR A 57 3.99 -3.16 -11.34
N LEU A 58 3.85 -2.10 -10.53
CA LEU A 58 4.92 -1.15 -10.25
C LEU A 58 6.04 -1.82 -9.44
N HIS A 59 5.69 -2.58 -8.40
CA HIS A 59 6.65 -3.27 -7.55
C HIS A 59 7.56 -4.22 -8.35
N PHE A 60 6.99 -5.00 -9.26
CA PHE A 60 7.74 -5.94 -10.09
C PHE A 60 8.30 -5.34 -11.39
N GLY A 61 8.22 -4.03 -11.59
CA GLY A 61 8.72 -3.37 -12.81
C GLY A 61 7.99 -3.78 -14.10
N GLN A 62 6.80 -4.39 -13.99
CA GLN A 62 5.96 -4.76 -15.13
C GLN A 62 5.30 -3.52 -15.77
N LEU A 63 5.28 -2.40 -15.03
CA LEU A 63 4.84 -1.09 -15.47
C LEU A 63 5.88 -0.03 -15.07
N SER A 64 6.34 0.76 -16.03
CA SER A 64 7.12 1.97 -15.72
C SER A 64 6.21 3.03 -15.08
N ALA A 65 6.60 3.54 -13.90
CA ALA A 65 5.88 4.62 -13.22
C ALA A 65 5.79 5.89 -14.08
N GLN A 66 6.87 6.23 -14.80
CA GLN A 66 6.88 7.35 -15.75
C GLN A 66 5.86 7.14 -16.89
N ARG A 67 5.82 5.93 -17.46
CA ARG A 67 4.83 5.59 -18.50
C ARG A 67 3.40 5.72 -17.98
N MET A 68 3.14 5.22 -16.78
CA MET A 68 1.84 5.33 -16.12
C MET A 68 1.44 6.81 -15.93
N ALA A 69 2.33 7.65 -15.39
CA ALA A 69 2.06 9.07 -15.20
C ALA A 69 1.70 9.79 -16.52
N LEU A 70 2.44 9.51 -17.60
CA LEU A 70 2.14 10.05 -18.94
C LEU A 70 0.77 9.61 -19.45
N LEU A 71 0.40 8.34 -19.27
CA LEU A 71 -0.89 7.81 -19.70
C LEU A 71 -2.07 8.42 -18.93
N VAL A 72 -1.96 8.51 -17.60
CA VAL A 72 -3.01 9.09 -16.75
C VAL A 72 -3.17 10.59 -17.04
N LYS A 73 -2.06 11.33 -17.18
CA LYS A 73 -2.10 12.75 -17.54
C LYS A 73 -2.71 12.99 -18.92
N ALA A 74 -2.39 12.14 -19.91
CA ALA A 74 -2.98 12.25 -21.24
C ALA A 74 -4.49 11.96 -21.22
N PHE A 75 -4.93 10.98 -20.43
CA PHE A 75 -6.34 10.61 -20.31
C PHE A 75 -7.18 11.70 -19.63
N GLY A 76 -6.72 12.26 -18.51
CA GLY A 76 -7.42 13.32 -17.78
C GLY A 76 -7.15 14.73 -18.32
N LYS A 77 -6.72 14.88 -19.59
CA LYS A 77 -6.54 16.20 -20.17
C LYS A 77 -7.93 16.85 -20.41
N GLY A 78 -8.19 17.99 -19.79
CA GLY A 78 -9.43 18.75 -19.96
C GLY A 78 -10.64 18.26 -19.15
N SER A 79 -10.49 17.20 -18.35
CA SER A 79 -11.50 16.72 -17.39
C SER A 79 -10.79 16.00 -16.23
N ASN A 80 -11.35 16.00 -15.02
CA ASN A 80 -10.77 15.28 -13.86
C ASN A 80 -9.38 15.74 -13.40
N VAL A 81 -9.02 17.02 -13.62
CA VAL A 81 -7.71 17.58 -13.24
C VAL A 81 -7.36 17.29 -11.78
N ALA A 82 -8.29 17.55 -10.85
CA ALA A 82 -8.07 17.30 -9.43
C ALA A 82 -7.77 15.82 -9.11
N ALA A 83 -8.42 14.89 -9.80
CA ALA A 83 -8.18 13.47 -9.58
C ALA A 83 -6.85 12.99 -10.20
N VAL A 84 -6.47 13.56 -11.35
CA VAL A 84 -5.14 13.35 -11.95
C VAL A 84 -4.06 13.87 -11.02
N ASP A 85 -4.18 15.09 -10.52
CA ASP A 85 -3.18 15.70 -9.63
C ASP A 85 -3.02 14.88 -8.35
N ALA A 86 -4.14 14.48 -7.73
CA ALA A 86 -4.12 13.59 -6.56
C ALA A 86 -3.46 12.24 -6.87
N PHE A 87 -3.69 11.67 -8.05
CA PHE A 87 -3.04 10.42 -8.44
C PHE A 87 -1.53 10.58 -8.69
N LEU A 88 -1.12 11.67 -9.34
CA LEU A 88 0.29 11.97 -9.61
C LEU A 88 1.07 12.28 -8.34
N GLU A 89 0.46 12.93 -7.36
CA GLU A 89 1.04 13.14 -6.02
C GLU A 89 1.40 11.79 -5.36
N GLU A 90 0.46 10.85 -5.31
CA GLU A 90 0.70 9.54 -4.70
C GLU A 90 1.71 8.69 -5.50
N SER A 91 1.61 8.73 -6.84
CA SER A 91 2.39 7.82 -7.69
C SER A 91 3.79 8.31 -8.06
N ILE A 92 4.04 9.61 -7.95
CA ILE A 92 5.35 10.24 -8.16
C ILE A 92 5.92 10.63 -6.81
N VAL A 93 5.32 11.63 -6.14
CA VAL A 93 5.92 12.25 -4.95
C VAL A 93 6.05 11.24 -3.82
N ARG A 94 4.96 10.57 -3.42
CA ARG A 94 5.02 9.64 -2.28
C ARG A 94 5.84 8.39 -2.58
N ARG A 95 5.73 7.85 -3.79
CA ARG A 95 6.51 6.68 -4.23
C ARG A 95 8.01 6.97 -4.29
N GLU A 96 8.41 8.05 -4.94
CA GLU A 96 9.83 8.40 -5.09
C GLU A 96 10.42 8.94 -3.77
N LEU A 97 9.59 9.50 -2.89
CA LEU A 97 10.00 9.81 -1.52
C LEU A 97 10.34 8.55 -0.70
N ALA A 98 9.65 7.42 -0.94
CA ALA A 98 10.01 6.16 -0.29
C ALA A 98 11.38 5.65 -0.76
N ASP A 99 11.66 5.71 -2.07
CA ASP A 99 12.99 5.40 -2.63
C ASP A 99 14.05 6.35 -2.05
N ASN A 100 13.76 7.65 -1.98
CA ASN A 100 14.63 8.64 -1.35
C ASN A 100 14.94 8.28 0.11
N TYR A 101 13.92 7.94 0.89
CA TYR A 101 14.09 7.56 2.29
C TYR A 101 14.99 6.32 2.42
N CYS A 102 14.67 5.22 1.72
CA CYS A 102 15.48 4.00 1.80
C CYS A 102 16.91 4.19 1.27
N PHE A 103 17.11 5.05 0.27
CA PHE A 103 18.44 5.33 -0.27
C PHE A 103 19.31 6.16 0.68
N TYR A 104 18.74 7.19 1.32
CA TYR A 104 19.49 8.12 2.17
C TYR A 104 19.48 7.76 3.66
N GLN A 105 18.61 6.86 4.11
CA GLN A 105 18.56 6.36 5.49
C GLN A 105 18.94 4.88 5.52
N PRO A 106 20.19 4.52 5.86
CA PRO A 106 20.63 3.12 5.93
C PRO A 106 19.86 2.26 6.94
N ARG A 107 19.18 2.87 7.92
CA ARG A 107 18.37 2.18 8.94
C ARG A 107 16.87 2.38 8.71
N TYR A 108 16.42 2.35 7.45
CA TYR A 108 15.03 2.65 7.06
C TYR A 108 13.99 1.68 7.63
N ASP A 109 14.42 0.49 8.05
CA ASP A 109 13.62 -0.60 8.62
C ASP A 109 13.79 -0.74 10.14
N SER A 110 14.40 0.27 10.79
CA SER A 110 14.61 0.32 12.24
C SER A 110 14.10 1.63 12.82
N LEU A 111 13.71 1.61 14.10
CA LEU A 111 13.32 2.82 14.84
C LEU A 111 14.43 3.88 14.81
N ASP A 112 15.70 3.46 14.72
CA ASP A 112 16.85 4.35 14.58
C ASP A 112 16.82 5.26 13.34
N GLY A 113 16.12 4.86 12.29
CA GLY A 113 15.95 5.66 11.07
C GLY A 113 14.84 6.72 11.16
N ALA A 114 14.05 6.71 12.23
CA ALA A 114 12.94 7.65 12.42
C ALA A 114 13.44 9.04 12.86
N ALA A 115 12.59 10.05 12.65
CA ALA A 115 12.85 11.42 13.08
C ALA A 115 13.10 11.49 14.60
N GLY A 116 13.99 12.39 15.04
CA GLY A 116 14.39 12.54 16.45
C GLY A 116 13.19 12.70 17.40
N TRP A 117 12.29 13.63 17.08
CA TRP A 117 11.07 13.88 17.87
C TRP A 117 10.16 12.65 18.00
N ALA A 118 10.10 11.80 16.97
CA ALA A 118 9.27 10.60 17.00
C ALA A 118 9.89 9.53 17.91
N ARG A 119 11.22 9.36 17.84
CA ARG A 119 11.96 8.44 18.73
C ARG A 119 11.86 8.89 20.19
N GLU A 120 12.04 10.17 20.45
CA GLU A 120 11.94 10.76 21.79
C GLU A 120 10.55 10.57 22.40
N SER A 121 9.50 10.85 21.63
CA SER A 121 8.11 10.63 22.07
C SER A 121 7.83 9.15 22.35
N LEU A 122 8.23 8.24 21.45
CA LEU A 122 8.05 6.80 21.67
C LEU A 122 8.80 6.29 22.91
N GLN A 123 10.01 6.79 23.15
CA GLN A 123 10.81 6.43 24.33
C GLN A 123 10.15 6.91 25.63
N LEU A 124 9.59 8.13 25.63
CA LEU A 124 8.88 8.68 26.79
C LEU A 124 7.69 7.80 27.19
N HIS A 125 6.98 7.25 26.22
CA HIS A 125 5.79 6.40 26.41
C HIS A 125 6.10 4.89 26.42
N ALA A 126 7.37 4.49 26.50
CA ALA A 126 7.76 3.08 26.46
C ALA A 126 7.24 2.27 27.65
N ALA A 127 7.10 2.91 28.82
CA ALA A 127 6.62 2.26 30.05
C ALA A 127 5.09 2.31 30.22
N ASP A 128 4.37 2.98 29.33
CA ASP A 128 2.91 3.08 29.40
C ASP A 128 2.29 1.68 29.28
N LYS A 129 1.32 1.37 30.14
CA LYS A 129 0.61 0.10 30.07
C LYS A 129 -0.22 0.05 28.79
N ARG A 130 0.03 -0.93 27.93
CA ARG A 130 -0.83 -1.23 26.76
C ARG A 130 -2.11 -1.90 27.24
N GLU A 131 -3.24 -1.50 26.66
CA GLU A 131 -4.55 -2.09 26.98
C GLU A 131 -4.64 -3.54 26.51
N HIS A 132 -4.08 -3.80 25.33
CA HIS A 132 -3.97 -5.12 24.74
C HIS A 132 -2.52 -5.40 24.36
N VAL A 133 -2.09 -6.65 24.46
CA VAL A 133 -0.80 -7.11 23.96
C VAL A 133 -1.03 -8.37 23.13
N TYR A 134 -0.72 -8.31 21.84
CA TYR A 134 -0.90 -9.45 20.94
C TYR A 134 0.42 -10.08 20.53
N THR A 135 0.41 -11.40 20.41
CA THR A 135 1.47 -12.15 19.74
C THR A 135 1.41 -11.95 18.23
N MET A 136 2.52 -12.19 17.54
CA MET A 136 2.58 -12.15 16.08
C MET A 136 1.56 -13.10 15.46
N GLU A 137 1.41 -14.29 16.01
CA GLU A 137 0.47 -15.32 15.53
C GLU A 137 -0.99 -14.88 15.68
N GLN A 138 -1.32 -14.14 16.75
CA GLN A 138 -2.67 -13.57 16.92
C GLN A 138 -2.95 -12.48 15.89
N LEU A 139 -1.99 -11.58 15.67
CA LEU A 139 -2.10 -10.51 14.68
C LEU A 139 -2.19 -11.09 13.26
N GLU A 140 -1.30 -12.02 12.91
CA GLU A 140 -1.29 -12.69 11.60
C GLU A 140 -2.61 -13.39 11.30
N ALA A 141 -3.18 -14.09 12.29
CA ALA A 141 -4.45 -14.81 12.18
C ALA A 141 -5.70 -13.91 12.29
N ALA A 142 -5.55 -12.58 12.34
CA ALA A 142 -6.65 -11.63 12.50
C ALA A 142 -7.51 -11.90 13.76
N LYS A 143 -6.84 -12.09 14.90
CA LYS A 143 -7.44 -12.39 16.21
C LYS A 143 -7.22 -11.26 17.22
N SER A 144 -7.44 -10.02 16.81
CA SER A 144 -7.58 -8.90 17.76
C SER A 144 -9.03 -8.77 18.24
N HIS A 145 -9.25 -7.89 19.21
CA HIS A 145 -10.58 -7.53 19.70
C HIS A 145 -11.34 -6.60 18.73
N GLU A 146 -10.68 -6.00 17.74
CA GLU A 146 -11.31 -5.06 16.80
C GLU A 146 -11.60 -5.69 15.44
N ASP A 147 -12.89 -5.80 15.10
CA ASP A 147 -13.32 -6.37 13.82
C ASP A 147 -12.79 -5.62 12.59
N ILE A 148 -12.65 -4.30 12.68
CA ILE A 148 -12.14 -3.48 11.57
C ILE A 148 -10.66 -3.75 11.29
N TRP A 149 -9.85 -3.95 12.34
CA TRP A 149 -8.44 -4.32 12.18
C TRP A 149 -8.33 -5.74 11.60
N ASN A 150 -9.12 -6.67 12.14
CA ASN A 150 -9.19 -8.04 11.66
C ASN A 150 -9.65 -8.12 10.19
N ALA A 151 -10.58 -7.25 9.76
CA ALA A 151 -11.02 -7.17 8.37
C ALA A 151 -9.90 -6.70 7.43
N ALA A 152 -9.12 -5.70 7.85
CA ALA A 152 -7.95 -5.24 7.10
C ALA A 152 -6.89 -6.35 6.95
N GLN A 153 -6.57 -7.05 8.04
CA GLN A 153 -5.64 -8.18 8.04
C GLN A 153 -6.14 -9.30 7.11
N ARG A 154 -7.42 -9.70 7.21
CA ARG A 154 -8.01 -10.69 6.31
C ARG A 154 -7.97 -10.27 4.85
N GLN A 155 -8.18 -8.99 4.54
CA GLN A 155 -8.03 -8.49 3.17
C GLN A 155 -6.60 -8.68 2.66
N MET A 156 -5.57 -8.37 3.48
CA MET A 156 -4.18 -8.61 3.10
C MET A 156 -3.94 -10.08 2.78
N VAL A 157 -4.35 -10.98 3.66
CA VAL A 157 -4.15 -12.44 3.50
C VAL A 157 -4.89 -12.96 2.27
N ALA A 158 -6.16 -12.58 2.08
CA ALA A 158 -6.98 -13.12 0.99
C ALA A 158 -6.60 -12.57 -0.39
N THR A 159 -6.12 -11.34 -0.48
CA THR A 159 -5.94 -10.65 -1.78
C THR A 159 -4.50 -10.29 -2.10
N GLY A 160 -3.58 -10.39 -1.14
CA GLY A 160 -2.21 -9.87 -1.29
C GLY A 160 -2.15 -8.34 -1.41
N LYS A 161 -3.26 -7.62 -1.16
CA LYS A 161 -3.33 -6.16 -1.26
C LYS A 161 -4.38 -5.57 -0.31
N MET A 162 -3.91 -5.12 0.85
CA MET A 162 -4.71 -4.26 1.73
C MET A 162 -4.97 -2.87 1.11
N HIS A 163 -6.18 -2.34 1.31
CA HIS A 163 -6.55 -0.98 0.91
C HIS A 163 -5.63 0.07 1.54
N GLY A 164 -5.21 1.09 0.77
CA GLY A 164 -4.17 2.04 1.21
C GLY A 164 -4.50 2.76 2.51
N PHE A 165 -5.73 3.23 2.66
CA PHE A 165 -6.19 3.87 3.90
C PHE A 165 -6.12 2.92 5.11
N MET A 166 -6.50 1.66 4.92
CA MET A 166 -6.48 0.66 5.99
C MET A 166 -5.06 0.27 6.41
N ARG A 167 -4.06 0.38 5.53
CA ARG A 167 -2.65 0.13 5.91
C ARG A 167 -2.16 1.07 7.00
N MET A 168 -2.56 2.35 6.93
CA MET A 168 -2.20 3.33 7.95
C MET A 168 -2.84 2.99 9.30
N TYR A 169 -4.14 2.66 9.29
CA TYR A 169 -4.86 2.21 10.48
C TYR A 169 -4.24 0.95 11.08
N TRP A 170 -4.07 -0.07 10.25
CA TRP A 170 -3.54 -1.38 10.61
C TRP A 170 -2.16 -1.28 11.27
N ALA A 171 -1.24 -0.51 10.67
CA ALA A 171 0.11 -0.33 11.19
C ALA A 171 0.14 0.45 12.51
N LYS A 172 -0.75 1.45 12.68
CA LYS A 172 -0.84 2.21 13.93
C LYS A 172 -1.38 1.36 15.08
N LYS A 173 -2.33 0.47 14.83
CA LYS A 173 -2.84 -0.47 15.85
C LYS A 173 -1.80 -1.50 16.29
N ILE A 174 -0.89 -1.91 15.41
CA ILE A 174 0.26 -2.75 15.81
C ILE A 174 1.15 -2.04 16.84
N LEU A 175 1.31 -0.72 16.74
CA LEU A 175 2.06 0.06 17.72
C LEU A 175 1.30 0.24 19.05
N GLU A 176 -0.04 0.30 18.99
CA GLU A 176 -0.90 0.48 20.16
C GLU A 176 -1.02 -0.79 21.01
N TRP A 177 -0.83 -1.97 20.41
CA TRP A 177 -0.98 -3.30 21.04
C TRP A 177 0.36 -4.06 21.15
#